data_AF-A0A5N8HJ61-F1
#
_entry.id   AF-A0A5N8HJ61-F1
#
_cell.length_a   1.000
_cell.length_b   1.000
_cell.length_c   1.000
_cell.angle_alpha   90.00
_cell.angle_beta   90.00
_cell.angle_gamma   90.00
#
_symmetry.space_group_name_H-M   'P 1'
#
loop_
_entity.id
_entity.type
_entity.pdbx_description
1 polymer ?
#
loop_
_entity_poly.entity_id
_entity_poly.type
_entity_poly.pdbx_seq_one_letter_code
_entity_poly.pdbx_strand_id
1 'polypeptide(L)'
;MFTNVNVDCCKTPGCKNLGLLNSQDYVAQGKNILCRECGYLFPVISEQSLNIYRNIVNHSWRGLICQCSTCGGTSLKKYGYSAQGQRRMYCHHCEKTFITLEHVITTPRGAQLALMIEQGEALADIRKSLLLNSTGLSRELLKLAREANYKESRQCFPASDITLSTRAFRVKYNGSNNSLYALVTAEEQSGRVVAISTNYSSSAVEQHYQYTSNYEERMSPGTLAHHVQRKELLTMRRDTLFDIDYGPAVLHQNDPGMLVKPVLPAYRHFELVRILTDEHSNNVQHYLDHECFILGGCLMANLQHIHQGRCHISFVKERGVAPATIDFPP
;
A
#
# COMPACT_ATOMS: atom_id res chain seq x y z
N MET A 1 -2.07 0.91 25.38
CA MET A 1 -2.74 1.70 24.32
C MET A 1 -2.14 1.27 22.99
N PHE A 2 -2.94 0.88 22.01
CA PHE A 2 -2.43 0.56 20.66
C PHE A 2 -1.76 1.81 20.09
N THR A 3 -0.66 1.67 19.35
CA THR A 3 -0.15 2.75 18.50
C THR A 3 -1.07 2.88 17.30
N ASN A 4 -2.28 3.38 17.55
CA ASN A 4 -3.18 3.76 16.48
C ASN A 4 -2.55 4.95 15.75
N VAL A 5 -2.58 4.86 14.43
CA VAL A 5 -2.12 5.93 13.57
C VAL A 5 -3.29 6.86 13.31
N ASN A 6 -3.12 8.13 13.64
CA ASN A 6 -4.01 9.22 13.27
C ASN A 6 -3.24 10.13 12.32
N VAL A 7 -3.90 10.51 11.21
CA VAL A 7 -3.29 11.30 10.14
C VAL A 7 -4.05 12.59 9.86
N ASP A 8 -4.96 12.99 10.75
CA ASP A 8 -5.79 14.19 10.61
C ASP A 8 -5.02 15.46 10.99
N CYS A 9 -4.07 15.79 10.14
CA CYS A 9 -3.23 16.98 10.22
C CYS A 9 -3.05 17.64 8.86
N CYS A 10 -2.54 18.87 8.87
CA CYS A 10 -2.15 19.60 7.68
C CYS A 10 -1.02 18.87 6.94
N LYS A 11 -1.18 18.73 5.62
CA LYS A 11 -0.24 18.06 4.71
C LYS A 11 0.35 19.02 3.69
N THR A 12 0.27 20.32 3.97
CA THR A 12 0.79 21.39 3.10
C THR A 12 2.28 21.58 3.41
N PRO A 13 3.20 21.29 2.45
CA PRO A 13 4.62 21.55 2.63
C PRO A 13 4.89 23.02 3.00
N GLY A 14 5.79 23.25 3.95
CA GLY A 14 6.14 24.61 4.42
C GLY A 14 5.16 25.23 5.43
N CYS A 15 4.01 24.60 5.70
CA CYS A 15 3.10 25.06 6.75
C CYS A 15 3.64 24.74 8.14
N LYS A 16 3.48 25.65 9.11
CA LYS A 16 3.88 25.41 10.51
C LYS A 16 3.13 24.23 11.15
N ASN A 17 1.94 23.92 10.66
CA ASN A 17 1.11 22.82 11.13
C ASN A 17 1.34 21.50 10.36
N LEU A 18 2.34 21.43 9.47
CA LEU A 18 2.66 20.22 8.72
C LEU A 18 2.86 19.03 9.67
N GLY A 19 2.01 18.01 9.55
CA GLY A 19 2.10 16.80 10.37
C GLY A 19 1.67 16.98 11.84
N LEU A 20 1.25 18.17 12.25
CA LEU A 20 0.83 18.45 13.63
C LEU A 20 -0.62 18.02 13.85
N LEU A 21 -0.85 17.05 14.73
CA LEU A 21 -2.19 16.65 15.16
C LEU A 21 -2.77 17.67 16.14
N ASN A 22 -4.10 17.82 16.14
CA ASN A 22 -4.84 18.62 17.12
C ASN A 22 -4.36 20.07 17.27
N SER A 23 -3.92 20.71 16.18
CA SER A 23 -3.54 22.12 16.21
C SER A 23 -4.74 23.01 16.53
N GLN A 24 -4.52 24.07 17.30
CA GLN A 24 -5.53 25.09 17.59
C GLN A 24 -5.97 25.86 16.33
N ASP A 25 -5.16 25.80 15.28
CA ASP A 25 -5.46 26.46 14.00
C ASP A 25 -6.45 25.65 13.15
N TYR A 26 -6.84 24.45 13.58
CA TYR A 26 -7.75 23.58 12.85
C TYR A 26 -9.22 23.90 13.15
N VAL A 27 -9.99 24.11 12.08
CA VAL A 27 -11.42 24.41 12.15
C VAL A 27 -12.18 23.40 11.30
N ALA A 28 -13.17 22.74 11.87
CA ALA A 28 -14.02 21.82 11.14
C ALA A 28 -14.85 22.57 10.08
N GLN A 29 -14.85 22.06 8.85
CA GLN A 29 -15.61 22.61 7.73
C GLN A 29 -16.25 21.48 6.92
N GLY A 30 -17.48 21.11 7.32
CA GLY A 30 -18.18 19.96 6.75
C GLY A 30 -17.45 18.65 7.04
N LYS A 31 -17.07 17.91 5.98
CA LYS A 31 -16.30 16.65 6.07
C LYS A 31 -14.78 16.85 6.14
N ASN A 32 -14.32 18.10 6.05
CA ASN A 32 -12.92 18.45 5.98
C ASN A 32 -12.53 19.33 7.19
N ILE A 33 -11.24 19.54 7.35
CA ILE A 33 -10.66 20.46 8.33
C ILE A 33 -9.89 21.54 7.58
N LEU A 34 -10.17 22.81 7.91
CA LEU A 34 -9.42 23.97 7.44
C LEU A 34 -8.24 24.21 8.37
N CYS A 35 -7.04 24.30 7.82
CA CYS A 35 -5.87 24.81 8.53
C CYS A 35 -5.82 26.34 8.37
N ARG A 36 -6.07 27.11 9.44
CA ARG A 36 -6.06 28.58 9.38
C ARG A 36 -4.71 29.20 9.01
N GLU A 37 -3.63 28.46 9.19
CA GLU A 37 -2.27 28.93 8.88
C GLU A 37 -1.94 28.98 7.40
N CYS A 38 -2.31 27.92 6.67
CA CYS A 38 -2.04 27.84 5.24
C CYS A 38 -3.30 28.06 4.39
N GLY A 39 -4.48 28.12 5.00
CA GLY A 39 -5.77 28.27 4.31
C GLY A 39 -6.24 27.04 3.55
N TYR A 40 -5.51 25.92 3.59
CA TYR A 40 -5.89 24.70 2.88
C TYR A 40 -6.78 23.78 3.71
N LEU A 41 -7.69 23.11 3.00
CA LEU A 41 -8.52 22.03 3.53
C LEU A 41 -7.77 20.70 3.44
N PHE A 42 -7.94 19.85 4.46
CA PHE A 42 -7.59 18.45 4.39
C PHE A 42 -8.76 17.57 4.86
N PRO A 43 -8.95 16.39 4.25
CA PRO A 43 -10.05 15.52 4.61
C PRO A 43 -9.73 14.74 5.90
N VAL A 44 -10.77 14.43 6.65
CA VAL A 44 -10.69 13.55 7.84
C VAL A 44 -10.60 12.10 7.39
N ILE A 45 -9.60 11.37 7.88
CA ILE A 45 -9.41 9.94 7.65
C ILE A 45 -9.65 9.22 8.97
N SER A 46 -10.67 8.36 9.00
CA SER A 46 -11.05 7.65 10.22
C SER A 46 -9.90 6.82 10.76
N GLU A 47 -9.49 7.14 11.99
CA GLU A 47 -8.51 6.37 12.75
C GLU A 47 -8.92 4.90 12.84
N GLN A 48 -10.22 4.60 13.03
CA GLN A 48 -10.70 3.23 13.15
C GLN A 48 -10.49 2.44 11.84
N SER A 49 -11.03 2.93 10.73
CA SER A 49 -10.91 2.23 9.44
C SER A 49 -9.46 2.12 8.97
N LEU A 50 -8.65 3.17 9.19
CA LEU A 50 -7.22 3.15 8.88
C LEU A 50 -6.48 2.08 9.68
N ASN A 51 -6.72 2.00 10.99
CA ASN A 51 -6.03 1.04 11.84
C ASN A 51 -6.52 -0.40 11.65
N ILE A 52 -7.80 -0.62 11.31
CA ILE A 52 -8.30 -1.95 10.91
C ILE A 52 -7.53 -2.43 9.67
N TYR A 53 -7.51 -1.62 8.61
CA TYR A 53 -6.81 -1.99 7.37
C TYR A 53 -5.31 -2.20 7.61
N ARG A 54 -4.67 -1.29 8.35
CA ARG A 54 -3.27 -1.39 8.75
C ARG A 54 -2.96 -2.69 9.49
N ASN A 55 -3.82 -3.13 10.41
CA ASN A 55 -3.62 -4.38 11.15
C ASN A 55 -3.68 -5.61 10.24
N ILE A 56 -4.55 -5.63 9.24
CA ILE A 56 -4.61 -6.73 8.24
C ILE A 56 -3.25 -6.84 7.52
N VAL A 57 -2.72 -5.72 7.06
CA VAL A 57 -1.40 -5.68 6.40
C VAL A 57 -0.28 -6.06 7.37
N ASN A 58 -0.31 -5.59 8.61
CA ASN A 58 0.69 -5.97 9.63
C ASN A 58 0.71 -7.49 9.88
N HIS A 59 -0.45 -8.14 9.80
CA HIS A 59 -0.56 -9.59 9.92
C HIS A 59 0.07 -10.34 8.74
N SER A 60 -0.07 -9.85 7.50
CA SER A 60 0.56 -10.47 6.32
C SER A 60 2.09 -10.33 6.33
N TRP A 61 2.62 -9.28 6.97
CA TRP A 61 4.05 -9.02 7.15
C TRP A 61 4.62 -9.52 8.49
N ARG A 62 3.86 -10.31 9.24
CA ARG A 62 4.24 -10.77 10.59
C ARG A 62 5.58 -11.50 10.59
N GLY A 63 6.55 -10.90 11.29
CA GLY A 63 7.89 -11.47 11.49
C GLY A 63 8.82 -11.31 10.30
N LEU A 64 8.40 -10.61 9.24
CA LEU A 64 9.20 -10.29 8.06
C LEU A 64 9.85 -8.91 8.18
N ILE A 65 9.16 -7.96 8.84
CA ILE A 65 9.63 -6.60 9.08
C ILE A 65 9.88 -6.34 10.57
N CYS A 66 10.69 -5.32 10.87
CA CYS A 66 11.00 -4.84 12.22
C CYS A 66 9.83 -4.06 12.87
N GLN A 67 8.63 -4.65 12.82
CA GLN A 67 7.39 -4.04 13.32
C GLN A 67 6.48 -5.09 13.96
N CYS A 68 5.79 -4.73 15.04
CA CYS A 68 4.82 -5.62 15.68
C CYS A 68 3.62 -5.88 14.75
N SER A 69 3.32 -7.14 14.49
CA SER A 69 2.20 -7.53 13.61
C SER A 69 0.81 -7.20 14.16
N THR A 70 0.68 -6.85 15.45
CA THR A 70 -0.62 -6.57 16.08
C THR A 70 -0.90 -5.08 16.20
N CYS A 71 0.03 -4.29 16.73
CA CYS A 71 -0.18 -2.85 16.93
C CYS A 71 0.62 -1.97 15.97
N GLY A 72 1.55 -2.56 15.21
CA GLY A 72 2.45 -1.80 14.35
C GLY A 72 3.53 -1.00 15.09
N GLY A 73 3.75 -1.25 16.38
CA GLY A 73 4.83 -0.62 17.15
C GLY A 73 6.20 -1.17 16.80
N THR A 74 7.23 -0.33 16.87
CA THR A 74 8.64 -0.66 16.53
C THR A 74 9.52 -0.92 17.75
N SER A 75 9.04 -0.64 18.98
CA SER A 75 9.75 -1.02 20.21
C SER A 75 9.62 -2.52 20.45
N LEU A 76 10.66 -3.24 20.02
CA LEU A 76 10.75 -4.70 20.00
C LEU A 76 11.97 -5.20 20.76
N LYS A 77 11.81 -6.28 21.54
CA LYS A 77 12.87 -6.94 22.29
C LYS A 77 12.96 -8.42 21.92
N LYS A 78 14.18 -8.96 21.84
CA LYS A 78 14.41 -10.41 21.66
C LYS A 78 13.86 -11.17 22.89
N TYR A 79 13.08 -12.22 22.66
CA TYR A 79 12.35 -12.97 23.70
C TYR A 79 12.50 -14.48 23.53
N GLY A 80 13.74 -14.95 23.44
CA GLY A 80 14.07 -16.37 23.30
C GLY A 80 13.68 -16.97 21.94
N TYR A 81 13.44 -18.29 21.96
CA TYR A 81 13.17 -19.09 20.76
C TYR A 81 11.88 -19.90 20.91
N SER A 82 11.26 -20.25 19.78
CA SER A 82 10.15 -21.20 19.73
C SER A 82 10.66 -22.64 19.93
N ALA A 83 9.74 -23.59 20.13
CA ALA A 83 10.09 -25.02 20.19
C ALA A 83 10.74 -25.53 18.88
N GLN A 84 10.51 -24.82 17.77
CA GLN A 84 11.10 -25.11 16.46
C GLN A 84 12.42 -24.32 16.23
N GLY A 85 12.98 -23.71 17.27
CA GLY A 85 14.23 -22.95 17.19
C GLY A 85 14.12 -21.58 16.51
N GLN A 86 12.91 -21.10 16.20
CA GLN A 86 12.75 -19.80 15.54
C GLN A 86 12.76 -18.65 16.56
N ARG A 87 13.45 -17.56 16.24
CA ARG A 87 13.58 -16.40 17.13
C ARG A 87 12.22 -15.75 17.40
N ARG A 88 11.97 -15.45 18.67
CA ARG A 88 10.76 -14.77 19.15
C ARG A 88 11.08 -13.33 19.53
N MET A 89 10.18 -12.43 19.19
CA MET A 89 10.21 -11.01 19.54
C MET A 89 9.04 -10.69 20.47
N TYR A 90 9.26 -9.77 21.40
CA TYR A 90 8.27 -9.20 22.30
C TYR A 90 8.07 -7.72 21.97
N CYS A 91 6.81 -7.28 21.89
CA CYS A 91 6.48 -5.88 21.67
C CYS A 91 6.19 -5.16 22.99
N HIS A 92 6.91 -4.08 23.27
CA HIS A 92 6.70 -3.29 24.49
C HIS A 92 5.37 -2.51 24.52
N HIS A 93 4.73 -2.29 23.37
CA HIS A 93 3.50 -1.50 23.28
C HIS A 93 2.23 -2.30 23.58
N CYS A 94 2.18 -3.54 23.12
CA CYS A 94 1.01 -4.41 23.27
C CYS A 94 1.30 -5.71 24.03
N GLU A 95 2.53 -5.89 24.49
CA GLU A 95 3.01 -7.03 25.29
C GLU A 95 2.87 -8.39 24.59
N LYS A 96 2.53 -8.40 23.30
CA LYS A 96 2.42 -9.63 22.51
C LYS A 96 3.77 -10.07 21.99
N THR A 97 3.90 -11.38 21.84
CA THR A 97 5.06 -12.00 21.19
C THR A 97 4.72 -12.49 19.78
N PHE A 98 5.73 -12.49 18.91
CA PHE A 98 5.63 -13.08 17.58
C PHE A 98 6.96 -13.69 17.16
N ILE A 99 6.90 -14.60 16.19
CA ILE A 99 8.09 -15.27 15.66
C ILE A 99 8.59 -14.48 14.45
N THR A 100 9.90 -14.24 14.39
CA THR A 100 10.55 -13.70 13.20
C THR A 100 10.92 -14.83 12.25
N LEU A 101 10.71 -14.59 10.95
CA LEU A 101 11.07 -15.57 9.93
C LEU A 101 12.52 -15.36 9.52
N GLU A 102 13.35 -16.38 9.75
CA GLU A 102 14.79 -16.35 9.43
C GLU A 102 15.13 -17.03 8.11
N HIS A 103 14.26 -17.92 7.63
CA HIS A 103 14.36 -18.58 6.33
C HIS A 103 12.98 -18.99 5.83
N VAL A 104 12.86 -19.14 4.51
CA VAL A 104 11.68 -19.73 3.85
C VAL A 104 12.15 -20.93 3.04
N ILE A 105 11.35 -22.00 3.05
CA ILE A 105 11.59 -23.20 2.26
C ILE A 105 10.62 -23.21 1.08
N THR A 106 11.17 -23.04 -0.12
CA THR A 106 10.40 -23.21 -1.37
C THR A 106 10.18 -24.70 -1.62
N THR A 107 8.92 -25.14 -1.59
CA THR A 107 8.59 -26.53 -1.92
C THR A 107 8.57 -26.73 -3.44
N PRO A 108 8.79 -27.95 -3.97
CA PRO A 108 8.69 -28.21 -5.41
C PRO A 108 7.34 -27.78 -6.00
N ARG A 109 6.24 -28.00 -5.25
CA ARG A 109 4.90 -27.54 -5.61
C ARG A 109 4.81 -26.01 -5.65
N GLY A 110 5.42 -25.32 -4.67
CA GLY A 110 5.46 -23.85 -4.63
C GLY A 110 6.25 -23.26 -5.79
N ALA A 111 7.37 -23.88 -6.16
CA ALA A 111 8.16 -23.49 -7.33
C ALA A 111 7.36 -23.68 -8.64
N GLN A 112 6.66 -24.80 -8.78
CA GLN A 112 5.78 -25.04 -9.93
C GLN A 112 4.64 -24.02 -9.97
N LEU A 113 3.98 -23.73 -8.85
CA LEU A 113 2.93 -22.71 -8.77
C LEU A 113 3.45 -21.33 -9.22
N ALA A 114 4.64 -20.93 -8.77
CA ALA A 114 5.25 -19.67 -9.17
C ALA A 114 5.50 -19.60 -10.68
N LEU A 115 6.03 -20.67 -11.26
CA LEU A 115 6.28 -20.77 -12.71
C LEU A 115 4.99 -20.66 -13.54
N MET A 116 3.93 -21.36 -13.12
CA MET A 116 2.63 -21.31 -13.82
C MET A 116 2.01 -19.91 -13.77
N ILE A 117 2.16 -19.19 -12.65
CA ILE A 117 1.70 -17.80 -12.51
C ILE A 117 2.51 -16.87 -13.43
N GLU A 118 3.83 -17.05 -13.48
CA GLU A 118 4.72 -16.27 -14.36
C GLU A 118 4.38 -16.49 -15.84
N GLN A 119 3.99 -17.71 -16.22
CA GLN A 119 3.53 -18.06 -17.56
C GLN A 119 2.10 -17.58 -17.87
N GLY A 120 1.39 -17.00 -16.91
CA GLY A 120 0.04 -16.49 -17.10
C GLY A 120 -1.03 -17.58 -17.17
N GLU A 121 -0.77 -18.78 -16.65
CA GLU A 121 -1.74 -19.87 -16.68
C GLU A 121 -3.03 -19.53 -15.93
N ALA A 122 -4.17 -20.00 -16.46
CA ALA A 122 -5.45 -19.78 -15.82
C ALA A 122 -5.55 -20.54 -14.48
N LEU A 123 -6.29 -19.98 -13.52
CA LEU A 123 -6.49 -20.61 -12.20
C LEU A 123 -7.08 -22.03 -12.28
N ALA A 124 -7.89 -22.32 -13.31
CA ALA A 124 -8.45 -23.64 -13.53
C ALA A 124 -7.35 -24.66 -13.89
N ASP A 125 -6.39 -24.27 -14.72
CA ASP A 125 -5.28 -25.12 -15.16
C ASP A 125 -4.28 -25.31 -14.02
N ILE A 126 -3.97 -24.25 -13.26
CA ILE A 126 -3.18 -24.35 -12.02
C ILE A 126 -3.78 -25.37 -11.06
N ARG A 127 -5.10 -25.33 -10.83
CA ARG A 127 -5.77 -26.29 -9.94
C ARG A 127 -5.67 -27.72 -10.45
N LYS A 128 -5.84 -27.92 -11.76
CA LYS A 128 -5.79 -29.24 -12.40
C LYS A 128 -4.38 -29.82 -12.33
N SER A 129 -3.37 -29.06 -12.74
CA SER A 129 -1.98 -29.51 -12.81
C SER A 129 -1.38 -29.77 -11.43
N LEU A 130 -1.72 -28.94 -10.42
CA LEU A 130 -1.24 -29.13 -9.04
C LEU A 130 -2.11 -30.08 -8.21
N LEU A 131 -3.20 -30.61 -8.78
CA LEU A 131 -4.18 -31.47 -8.10
C LEU A 131 -4.75 -30.82 -6.82
N LEU A 132 -5.13 -29.54 -6.90
CA LEU A 132 -5.62 -28.75 -5.79
C LEU A 132 -7.12 -28.42 -5.93
N ASN A 133 -7.87 -28.59 -4.84
CA ASN A 133 -9.17 -27.94 -4.71
C ASN A 133 -9.00 -26.44 -4.42
N SER A 134 -10.09 -25.66 -4.45
CA SER A 134 -10.03 -24.20 -4.25
C SER A 134 -9.34 -23.81 -2.94
N THR A 135 -9.69 -24.49 -1.83
CA THR A 135 -9.08 -24.23 -0.51
C THR A 135 -7.58 -24.56 -0.49
N GLY A 136 -7.17 -25.65 -1.15
CA GLY A 136 -5.78 -26.05 -1.28
C GLY A 136 -4.98 -25.02 -2.08
N LEU A 137 -5.51 -24.56 -3.22
CA LEU A 137 -4.88 -23.50 -4.00
C LEU A 137 -4.75 -22.20 -3.21
N SER A 138 -5.80 -21.75 -2.51
CA SER A 138 -5.72 -20.54 -1.68
C SER A 138 -4.62 -20.64 -0.62
N ARG A 139 -4.41 -21.81 0.00
CA ARG A 139 -3.32 -22.02 0.96
C ARG A 139 -1.95 -21.93 0.31
N GLU A 140 -1.76 -22.54 -0.87
CA GLU A 140 -0.48 -22.48 -1.58
C GLU A 140 -0.18 -21.06 -2.09
N LEU A 141 -1.19 -20.33 -2.57
CA LEU A 141 -1.04 -18.91 -2.93
C LEU A 141 -0.63 -18.05 -1.72
N LEU A 142 -1.21 -18.28 -0.54
CA LEU A 142 -0.82 -17.58 0.69
C LEU A 142 0.62 -17.89 1.12
N LYS A 143 1.08 -19.14 0.94
CA LYS A 143 2.47 -19.51 1.20
C LYS A 143 3.41 -18.83 0.21
N LEU A 144 3.08 -18.84 -1.08
CA LEU A 144 3.87 -18.19 -2.12
C LEU A 144 3.95 -16.67 -1.90
N ALA A 145 2.83 -16.02 -1.57
CA ALA A 145 2.81 -14.60 -1.22
C ALA A 145 3.70 -14.30 0.00
N ARG A 146 3.69 -15.18 1.01
CA ARG A 146 4.57 -15.04 2.18
C ARG A 146 6.05 -15.21 1.82
N GLU A 147 6.37 -16.11 0.89
CA GLU A 147 7.72 -16.28 0.37
C GLU A 147 8.19 -15.05 -0.42
N ALA A 148 7.32 -14.49 -1.27
CA ALA A 148 7.59 -13.26 -1.99
C ALA A 148 7.88 -12.11 -1.01
N ASN A 149 7.00 -11.88 -0.03
CA ASN A 149 7.21 -10.85 1.01
C ASN A 149 8.50 -11.08 1.80
N TYR A 150 8.88 -12.33 2.09
CA TYR A 150 10.15 -12.63 2.75
C TYR A 150 11.34 -12.21 1.89
N LYS A 151 11.34 -12.57 0.60
CA LYS A 151 12.39 -12.17 -0.35
C LYS A 151 12.45 -10.64 -0.51
N GLU A 152 11.29 -9.97 -0.57
CA GLU A 152 11.18 -8.51 -0.60
C GLU A 152 11.74 -7.86 0.67
N SER A 153 11.42 -8.38 1.86
CA SER A 153 11.91 -7.85 3.15
C SER A 153 13.43 -7.95 3.37
N ARG A 154 14.12 -8.75 2.55
CA ARG A 154 15.57 -8.97 2.64
C ARG A 154 16.32 -8.31 1.48
N GLN A 155 15.64 -7.51 0.68
CA GLN A 155 16.29 -6.80 -0.41
C GLN A 155 17.29 -5.78 0.14
N CYS A 156 18.45 -5.72 -0.50
CA CYS A 156 19.44 -4.69 -0.27
C CYS A 156 19.40 -3.72 -1.46
N PHE A 157 19.47 -2.43 -1.17
CA PHE A 157 19.57 -1.39 -2.18
C PHE A 157 21.05 -1.02 -2.38
N PRO A 158 21.52 -0.87 -3.63
CA PRO A 158 22.93 -0.67 -3.92
C PRO A 158 23.43 0.72 -3.54
N ALA A 159 22.53 1.70 -3.41
CA ALA A 159 22.84 3.09 -3.09
C ALA A 159 22.11 3.53 -1.82
N SER A 160 22.77 4.41 -1.05
CA SER A 160 22.16 5.07 0.10
C SER A 160 21.19 6.19 -0.30
N ASP A 161 21.30 6.69 -1.52
CA ASP A 161 20.33 7.62 -2.10
C ASP A 161 19.40 6.83 -3.02
N ILE A 162 18.16 6.63 -2.58
CA ILE A 162 17.21 5.77 -3.26
C ILE A 162 16.18 6.63 -4.00
N THR A 163 15.90 6.27 -5.25
CA THR A 163 14.81 6.88 -6.02
C THR A 163 13.69 5.87 -6.20
N LEU A 164 12.49 6.24 -5.75
CA LEU A 164 11.32 5.38 -5.72
C LEU A 164 10.22 5.94 -6.61
N SER A 165 9.63 5.10 -7.44
CA SER A 165 8.47 5.41 -8.27
C SER A 165 7.24 4.70 -7.74
N THR A 166 6.19 5.45 -7.40
CA THR A 166 4.90 4.86 -7.04
C THR A 166 3.87 5.14 -8.14
N ARG A 167 3.24 4.08 -8.61
CA ARG A 167 2.18 4.14 -9.63
C ARG A 167 0.93 3.40 -9.15
N ALA A 168 -0.21 3.95 -9.52
CA ALA A 168 -1.50 3.33 -9.31
C ALA A 168 -1.90 2.51 -10.55
N PHE A 169 -2.34 1.29 -10.30
CA PHE A 169 -2.81 0.37 -11.33
C PHE A 169 -4.22 -0.09 -11.01
N ARG A 170 -4.92 -0.50 -12.07
CA ARG A 170 -6.17 -1.22 -11.96
C ARG A 170 -5.94 -2.62 -12.47
N VAL A 171 -6.12 -3.59 -11.59
CA VAL A 171 -5.89 -4.99 -11.91
C VAL A 171 -7.26 -5.64 -12.04
N LYS A 172 -7.64 -5.99 -13.27
CA LYS A 172 -8.86 -6.77 -13.50
C LYS A 172 -8.70 -8.13 -12.85
N TYR A 173 -9.76 -8.63 -12.23
CA TYR A 173 -9.77 -9.97 -11.66
C TYR A 173 -10.91 -10.81 -12.21
N ASN A 174 -10.68 -12.13 -12.21
CA ASN A 174 -11.64 -13.15 -12.65
C ASN A 174 -12.17 -12.95 -14.08
N GLY A 175 -11.35 -12.41 -14.99
CA GLY A 175 -11.76 -12.13 -16.38
C GLY A 175 -12.93 -11.15 -16.50
N SER A 176 -13.27 -10.44 -15.43
CA SER A 176 -14.43 -9.55 -15.36
C SER A 176 -14.05 -8.09 -15.64
N ASN A 177 -15.07 -7.22 -15.72
CA ASN A 177 -14.85 -5.77 -15.74
C ASN A 177 -14.56 -5.19 -14.35
N ASN A 178 -14.59 -6.01 -13.29
CA ASN A 178 -14.24 -5.57 -11.96
C ASN A 178 -12.73 -5.46 -11.81
N SER A 179 -12.29 -4.41 -11.11
CA SER A 179 -10.87 -4.12 -10.91
C SER A 179 -10.53 -3.96 -9.43
N LEU A 180 -9.33 -4.37 -9.05
CA LEU A 180 -8.69 -3.95 -7.81
C LEU A 180 -7.89 -2.68 -8.07
N TYR A 181 -7.91 -1.76 -7.12
CA TYR A 181 -6.95 -0.66 -7.10
C TYR A 181 -5.67 -1.15 -6.43
N ALA A 182 -4.55 -1.04 -7.14
CA ALA A 182 -3.25 -1.45 -6.66
C ALA A 182 -2.26 -0.29 -6.68
N LEU A 183 -1.48 -0.15 -5.62
CA LEU A 183 -0.31 0.71 -5.55
C LEU A 183 0.93 -0.16 -5.64
N VAL A 184 1.83 0.21 -6.54
CA VAL A 184 3.13 -0.44 -6.69
C VAL A 184 4.19 0.62 -6.53
N THR A 185 5.14 0.39 -5.62
CA THR A 185 6.36 1.17 -5.52
C THR A 185 7.53 0.33 -6.01
N ALA A 186 8.32 0.88 -6.93
CA ALA A 186 9.55 0.29 -7.43
C ALA A 186 10.73 1.24 -7.22
N GLU A 187 11.92 0.69 -7.12
CA GLU A 187 13.17 1.44 -7.13
C GLU A 187 13.62 1.65 -8.59
N GLU A 188 13.87 2.90 -8.97
CA GLU A 188 14.04 3.33 -10.37
C GLU A 188 15.29 2.75 -11.03
N GLN A 189 16.42 2.63 -10.32
CA GLN A 189 17.68 2.19 -10.93
C GLN A 189 17.68 0.70 -11.25
N SER A 190 17.17 -0.12 -10.33
CA SER A 190 17.13 -1.57 -10.47
C SER A 190 15.83 -2.09 -11.08
N GLY A 191 14.79 -1.26 -11.18
CA GLY A 191 13.44 -1.66 -11.59
C GLY A 191 12.75 -2.60 -10.60
N ARG A 192 13.32 -2.80 -9.40
CA ARG A 192 12.82 -3.76 -8.43
C ARG A 192 11.59 -3.25 -7.72
N VAL A 193 10.58 -4.10 -7.60
CA VAL A 193 9.38 -3.82 -6.82
C VAL A 193 9.72 -3.90 -5.33
N VAL A 194 9.45 -2.80 -4.62
CA VAL A 194 9.65 -2.66 -3.17
C VAL A 194 8.40 -3.09 -2.42
N ALA A 195 7.22 -2.67 -2.88
CA ALA A 195 5.96 -3.03 -2.25
C ALA A 195 4.80 -3.02 -3.25
N ILE A 196 3.85 -3.92 -3.03
CA ILE A 196 2.55 -3.95 -3.70
C ILE A 196 1.46 -3.89 -2.63
N SER A 197 0.42 -3.07 -2.84
CA SER A 197 -0.74 -3.02 -1.95
C SER A 197 -2.01 -2.89 -2.75
N THR A 198 -3.03 -3.68 -2.41
CA THR A 198 -4.34 -3.63 -3.05
C THR A 198 -5.38 -3.09 -2.09
N ASN A 199 -6.46 -2.54 -2.60
CA ASN A 199 -7.57 -2.07 -1.77
C ASN A 199 -8.53 -3.17 -1.30
N TYR A 200 -8.10 -4.44 -1.29
CA TYR A 200 -8.84 -5.54 -0.69
C TYR A 200 -8.64 -5.57 0.84
N SER A 201 -9.73 -5.73 1.58
CA SER A 201 -9.73 -5.92 3.03
C SER A 201 -10.45 -7.20 3.39
N SER A 202 -9.78 -8.07 4.16
CA SER A 202 -10.39 -9.28 4.74
C SER A 202 -11.18 -9.01 6.02
N SER A 203 -11.35 -7.74 6.41
CA SER A 203 -12.11 -7.36 7.60
C SER A 203 -12.95 -6.13 7.31
N ALA A 204 -14.06 -6.00 8.04
CA ALA A 204 -14.98 -4.91 7.85
C ALA A 204 -14.39 -3.58 8.32
N VAL A 205 -14.51 -2.56 7.47
CA VAL A 205 -14.28 -1.15 7.81
C VAL A 205 -15.62 -0.42 7.85
N GLU A 206 -15.60 0.82 8.35
CA GLU A 206 -16.81 1.66 8.38
C GLU A 206 -17.38 1.84 6.97
N GLN A 207 -18.71 1.91 6.86
CA GLN A 207 -19.41 1.93 5.58
C GLN A 207 -18.92 3.05 4.65
N HIS A 208 -18.56 4.22 5.19
CA HIS A 208 -18.05 5.34 4.41
C HIS A 208 -16.68 5.07 3.76
N TYR A 209 -15.94 4.05 4.21
CA TYR A 209 -14.65 3.62 3.67
C TYR A 209 -14.74 2.39 2.78
N GLN A 210 -15.93 1.86 2.55
CA GLN A 210 -16.16 0.80 1.57
C GLN A 210 -16.26 1.43 0.17
N TYR A 211 -15.67 0.77 -0.82
CA TYR A 211 -15.71 1.21 -2.21
C TYR A 211 -16.85 0.52 -2.95
N THR A 212 -17.74 1.30 -3.58
CA THR A 212 -18.97 0.79 -4.22
C THR A 212 -19.27 1.43 -5.57
N SER A 213 -18.33 2.19 -6.14
CA SER A 213 -18.60 2.93 -7.38
C SER A 213 -18.61 2.04 -8.61
N ASN A 214 -19.54 2.32 -9.52
CA ASN A 214 -19.56 1.79 -10.88
C ASN A 214 -19.10 2.82 -11.91
N TYR A 215 -18.88 4.07 -11.48
CA TYR A 215 -18.37 5.14 -12.33
C TYR A 215 -16.84 5.06 -12.40
N GLU A 216 -16.29 5.56 -13.49
CA GLU A 216 -14.86 5.62 -13.74
C GLU A 216 -14.50 7.06 -14.12
N GLU A 217 -13.61 7.68 -13.33
CA GLU A 217 -12.96 8.93 -13.70
C GLU A 217 -12.07 8.71 -14.92
N ARG A 218 -12.53 9.19 -16.08
CA ARG A 218 -11.76 9.09 -17.33
C ARG A 218 -10.97 10.36 -17.60
N MET A 219 -9.68 10.18 -17.81
CA MET A 219 -8.79 11.20 -18.36
C MET A 219 -8.93 11.19 -19.88
N SER A 220 -9.38 12.31 -20.46
CA SER A 220 -9.43 12.47 -21.92
C SER A 220 -8.01 12.50 -22.51
N PRO A 221 -7.83 12.09 -23.78
CA PRO A 221 -6.57 12.30 -24.49
C PRO A 221 -6.13 13.77 -24.45
N GLY A 222 -4.82 14.01 -24.46
CA GLY A 222 -4.26 15.36 -24.37
C GLY A 222 -2.75 15.40 -24.21
N THR A 223 -2.21 16.61 -24.06
CA THR A 223 -0.82 16.84 -23.66
C THR A 223 -0.63 16.47 -22.18
N LEU A 224 0.62 16.26 -21.75
CA LEU A 224 0.93 16.00 -20.34
C LEU A 224 0.46 17.14 -19.42
N ALA A 225 0.68 18.39 -19.84
CA ALA A 225 0.19 19.57 -19.10
C ALA A 225 -1.33 19.56 -18.95
N HIS A 226 -2.07 19.23 -20.01
CA HIS A 226 -3.52 19.10 -19.96
C HIS A 226 -3.97 17.96 -19.01
N HIS A 227 -3.22 16.86 -18.95
CA HIS A 227 -3.50 15.78 -18.00
C HIS A 227 -3.30 16.22 -16.55
N VAL A 228 -2.26 16.99 -16.24
CA VAL A 228 -2.03 17.52 -14.88
C VAL A 228 -3.18 18.44 -14.46
N GLN A 229 -3.49 19.46 -15.28
CA GLN A 229 -4.56 20.43 -14.98
C GLN A 229 -5.93 19.75 -14.82
N ARG A 230 -6.24 18.81 -15.72
CA ARG A 230 -7.53 18.10 -15.65
C ARG A 230 -7.61 17.18 -14.44
N LYS A 231 -6.49 16.62 -13.99
CA LYS A 231 -6.47 15.81 -12.77
C LYS A 231 -6.80 16.64 -11.54
N GLU A 232 -6.21 17.84 -11.42
CA GLU A 232 -6.53 18.79 -10.35
C GLU A 232 -8.02 19.17 -10.36
N LEU A 233 -8.58 19.47 -11.53
CA LEU A 233 -10.01 19.78 -11.68
C LEU A 233 -10.91 18.60 -11.29
N LEU A 234 -10.52 17.35 -11.59
CA LEU A 234 -11.25 16.16 -11.16
C LEU A 234 -11.22 16.04 -9.64
N THR A 235 -10.04 16.15 -9.02
CA THR A 235 -9.89 16.08 -7.56
C THR A 235 -10.70 17.16 -6.86
N MET A 236 -10.74 18.39 -7.38
CA MET A 236 -11.53 19.49 -6.80
C MET A 236 -13.05 19.30 -6.93
N ARG A 237 -13.53 18.44 -7.83
CA ARG A 237 -14.96 18.15 -8.00
C ARG A 237 -15.47 17.04 -7.08
N ARG A 238 -14.58 16.29 -6.44
CA ARG A 238 -14.95 15.22 -5.52
C ARG A 238 -15.51 15.80 -4.22
N ASP A 239 -16.54 15.17 -3.67
CA ASP A 239 -17.08 15.52 -2.34
C ASP A 239 -16.02 15.41 -1.24
N THR A 240 -15.20 14.36 -1.33
CA THR A 240 -14.03 14.14 -0.48
C THR A 240 -12.82 13.98 -1.38
N LEU A 241 -11.73 14.70 -1.14
CA LEU A 241 -10.58 14.77 -2.06
C LEU A 241 -10.01 13.39 -2.44
N PHE A 242 -10.06 12.43 -1.51
CA PHE A 242 -9.56 11.08 -1.70
C PHE A 242 -10.56 10.07 -2.28
N ASP A 243 -11.82 10.46 -2.48
CA ASP A 243 -12.89 9.59 -2.99
C ASP A 243 -12.77 9.46 -4.51
N ILE A 244 -11.86 8.60 -4.94
CA ILE A 244 -11.64 8.34 -6.36
C ILE A 244 -12.61 7.29 -6.88
N ASP A 245 -13.11 7.48 -8.09
CA ASP A 245 -13.89 6.47 -8.82
C ASP A 245 -13.03 5.81 -9.89
N TYR A 246 -12.54 4.59 -9.64
CA TYR A 246 -11.66 3.86 -10.57
C TYR A 246 -12.39 2.83 -11.44
N GLY A 247 -13.73 2.76 -11.36
CA GLY A 247 -14.58 1.82 -12.08
C GLY A 247 -15.18 0.74 -11.19
N PRO A 248 -15.95 -0.21 -11.79
CA PRO A 248 -16.61 -1.28 -11.08
C PRO A 248 -15.64 -2.17 -10.28
N ALA A 249 -16.05 -2.55 -9.08
CA ALA A 249 -15.23 -3.35 -8.19
C ALA A 249 -16.12 -4.19 -7.24
N VAL A 250 -16.79 -5.20 -7.82
CA VAL A 250 -17.68 -6.11 -7.08
C VAL A 250 -16.97 -7.45 -6.86
N LEU A 251 -16.83 -7.86 -5.60
CA LEU A 251 -16.27 -9.16 -5.25
C LEU A 251 -17.22 -10.31 -5.62
N HIS A 252 -16.67 -11.52 -5.70
CA HIS A 252 -17.51 -12.71 -5.90
C HIS A 252 -18.48 -12.89 -4.72
N GLN A 253 -19.69 -13.42 -4.98
CA GLN A 253 -20.80 -13.48 -4.01
C GLN A 253 -20.46 -14.12 -2.65
N ASN A 254 -19.46 -15.00 -2.61
CA ASN A 254 -19.04 -15.73 -1.42
C ASN A 254 -17.70 -15.24 -0.83
N ASP A 255 -17.16 -14.13 -1.32
CA ASP A 255 -15.96 -13.54 -0.71
C ASP A 255 -16.37 -12.79 0.57
N PRO A 256 -15.81 -13.15 1.74
CA PRO A 256 -16.15 -12.51 3.00
C PRO A 256 -15.46 -11.14 3.18
N GLY A 257 -14.56 -10.76 2.28
CA GLY A 257 -13.87 -9.48 2.30
C GLY A 257 -14.68 -8.35 1.71
N MET A 258 -14.03 -7.21 1.53
CA MET A 258 -14.59 -6.03 0.89
C MET A 258 -13.51 -5.24 0.19
N LEU A 259 -13.91 -4.42 -0.78
CA LEU A 259 -13.04 -3.41 -1.34
C LEU A 259 -13.20 -2.12 -0.57
N VAL A 260 -12.07 -1.55 -0.15
CA VAL A 260 -12.04 -0.30 0.61
C VAL A 260 -11.62 0.85 -0.30
N LYS A 261 -11.91 2.07 0.13
CA LYS A 261 -11.44 3.27 -0.57
C LYS A 261 -9.90 3.30 -0.60
N PRO A 262 -9.28 3.64 -1.75
CA PRO A 262 -7.82 3.63 -1.93
C PRO A 262 -6.99 4.48 -0.96
N VAL A 263 -7.61 5.41 -0.23
CA VAL A 263 -6.95 6.16 0.83
C VAL A 263 -6.36 5.25 1.91
N LEU A 264 -7.08 4.21 2.36
CA LEU A 264 -6.58 3.31 3.42
C LEU A 264 -5.33 2.54 3.01
N PRO A 265 -5.30 1.84 1.86
CA PRO A 265 -4.08 1.18 1.39
C PRO A 265 -2.96 2.17 1.12
N ALA A 266 -3.22 3.39 0.63
CA ALA A 266 -2.14 4.34 0.35
C ALA A 266 -1.32 4.71 1.59
N TYR A 267 -1.98 5.04 2.70
CA TYR A 267 -1.26 5.37 3.94
C TYR A 267 -0.44 4.20 4.45
N ARG A 268 -1.02 2.99 4.45
CA ARG A 268 -0.28 1.82 4.89
C ARG A 268 0.84 1.41 3.91
N HIS A 269 0.63 1.59 2.61
CA HIS A 269 1.60 1.29 1.57
C HIS A 269 2.89 2.07 1.80
N PHE A 270 2.81 3.38 2.04
CA PHE A 270 4.01 4.18 2.24
C PHE A 270 4.68 3.95 3.59
N GLU A 271 3.94 3.62 4.65
CA GLU A 271 4.57 3.14 5.89
C GLU A 271 5.37 1.86 5.63
N LEU A 272 4.83 0.92 4.85
CA LEU A 272 5.51 -0.33 4.50
C LEU A 272 6.74 -0.06 3.62
N VAL A 273 6.62 0.76 2.58
CA VAL A 273 7.74 1.19 1.72
C VAL A 273 8.85 1.79 2.57
N ARG A 274 8.51 2.69 3.49
CA ARG A 274 9.51 3.27 4.40
C ARG A 274 10.16 2.18 5.23
N ILE A 275 9.41 1.31 5.90
CA ILE A 275 9.98 0.22 6.73
C ILE A 275 10.95 -0.67 5.92
N LEU A 276 10.64 -0.93 4.66
CA LEU A 276 11.45 -1.77 3.78
C LEU A 276 12.71 -1.07 3.23
N THR A 277 12.81 0.25 3.37
CA THR A 277 13.90 1.06 2.77
C THR A 277 14.68 1.90 3.79
N ASP A 278 14.14 2.14 4.99
CA ASP A 278 14.68 3.07 6.01
C ASP A 278 16.08 2.67 6.48
N GLU A 279 16.32 1.38 6.73
CA GLU A 279 17.64 0.86 7.17
C GLU A 279 18.73 1.01 6.10
N HIS A 280 18.35 1.30 4.86
CA HIS A 280 19.24 1.33 3.70
C HIS A 280 19.40 2.71 3.05
N SER A 281 18.60 3.70 3.47
CA SER A 281 18.57 5.02 2.83
C SER A 281 19.01 6.15 3.75
N ASN A 282 19.93 6.96 3.24
CA ASN A 282 20.24 8.27 3.82
C ASN A 282 19.25 9.30 3.28
N ASN A 283 19.07 9.35 1.95
CA ASN A 283 18.10 10.21 1.28
C ASN A 283 17.17 9.40 0.37
N VAL A 284 15.93 9.87 0.23
CA VAL A 284 14.91 9.22 -0.60
C VAL A 284 14.19 10.24 -1.46
N GLN A 285 14.16 10.02 -2.77
CA GLN A 285 13.31 10.75 -3.71
C GLN A 285 12.11 9.88 -4.08
N HIS A 286 10.89 10.39 -3.90
CA HIS A 286 9.66 9.75 -4.35
C HIS A 286 9.09 10.45 -5.59
N TYR A 287 8.82 9.68 -6.63
CA TYR A 287 8.06 10.08 -7.82
C TYR A 287 6.68 9.44 -7.78
N LEU A 288 5.65 10.25 -7.56
CA LEU A 288 4.30 9.79 -7.32
C LEU A 288 3.38 10.06 -8.52
N ASP A 289 2.41 9.17 -8.73
CA ASP A 289 1.25 9.49 -9.54
C ASP A 289 0.44 10.64 -8.90
N HIS A 290 -0.22 11.45 -9.73
CA HIS A 290 -0.83 12.71 -9.30
C HIS A 290 -2.18 12.48 -8.60
N GLU A 291 -2.14 12.07 -7.34
CA GLU A 291 -3.29 11.89 -6.46
C GLU A 291 -3.00 12.39 -5.03
N CYS A 292 -3.96 13.12 -4.44
CA CYS A 292 -3.76 13.78 -3.16
C CYS A 292 -3.59 12.81 -1.98
N PHE A 293 -4.25 11.63 -2.01
CA PHE A 293 -4.14 10.64 -0.95
C PHE A 293 -2.86 9.80 -1.07
N ILE A 294 -2.30 9.64 -2.28
CA ILE A 294 -0.98 9.06 -2.49
C ILE A 294 0.08 10.00 -1.91
N LEU A 295 0.01 11.30 -2.24
CA LEU A 295 0.86 12.32 -1.62
C LEU A 295 0.73 12.32 -0.10
N GLY A 296 -0.50 12.33 0.42
CA GLY A 296 -0.76 12.33 1.86
C GLY A 296 -0.16 11.12 2.57
N GLY A 297 -0.33 9.92 2.01
CA GLY A 297 0.26 8.69 2.55
C GLY A 297 1.80 8.74 2.55
N CYS A 298 2.41 9.15 1.43
CA CYS A 298 3.86 9.27 1.28
C CYS A 298 4.45 10.29 2.25
N LEU A 299 3.82 11.45 2.36
CA LEU A 299 4.23 12.53 3.24
C LEU A 299 4.16 12.10 4.70
N MET A 300 3.04 11.51 5.13
CA MET A 300 2.86 11.10 6.53
C MET A 300 3.82 9.97 6.92
N ALA A 301 4.05 9.01 6.03
CA ALA A 301 5.03 7.96 6.28
C ALA A 301 6.45 8.53 6.43
N ASN A 302 6.80 9.60 5.70
CA ASN A 302 8.15 10.17 5.65
C ASN A 302 8.32 11.51 6.41
N LEU A 303 7.35 11.90 7.24
CA LEU A 303 7.28 13.24 7.84
C LEU A 303 8.59 13.70 8.50
N GLN A 304 9.21 12.83 9.31
CA GLN A 304 10.50 13.12 9.95
C GLN A 304 11.63 13.35 8.94
N HIS A 305 11.71 12.54 7.88
CA HIS A 305 12.74 12.69 6.85
C HIS A 305 12.52 13.96 6.03
N ILE A 306 11.26 14.35 5.79
CA ILE A 306 10.92 15.61 5.13
C ILE A 306 11.39 16.80 5.97
N HIS A 307 11.12 16.81 7.28
CA HIS A 307 11.62 17.87 8.17
C HIS A 307 13.14 17.94 8.23
N GLN A 308 13.83 16.81 8.05
CA GLN A 308 15.29 16.72 8.02
C GLN A 308 15.89 17.03 6.64
N GLY A 309 15.08 17.26 5.61
CA GLY A 309 15.56 17.45 4.24
C GLY A 309 16.12 16.19 3.58
N ARG A 310 15.81 15.00 4.12
CA ARG A 310 16.27 13.69 3.62
C ARG A 310 15.24 12.98 2.74
N CYS A 311 14.04 13.52 2.64
CA CYS A 311 12.99 12.98 1.77
C CYS A 311 12.41 14.08 0.89
N HIS A 312 12.36 13.81 -0.40
CA HIS A 312 11.79 14.69 -1.41
C HIS A 312 10.67 13.96 -2.15
N ILE A 313 9.59 14.69 -2.43
CA ILE A 313 8.40 14.14 -3.09
C ILE A 313 8.10 14.99 -4.30
N SER A 314 7.86 14.35 -5.44
CA SER A 314 7.50 15.02 -6.68
C SER A 314 6.43 14.23 -7.41
N PHE A 315 5.49 14.93 -8.04
CA PHE A 315 4.56 14.28 -8.97
C PHE A 315 5.25 14.08 -10.32
N VAL A 316 5.00 12.94 -10.93
CA VAL A 316 5.48 12.64 -12.29
C VAL A 316 4.31 12.25 -13.17
N LYS A 317 4.25 12.85 -14.36
CA LYS A 317 3.36 12.44 -15.43
C LYS A 317 4.20 12.12 -16.66
N GLU A 318 4.13 10.87 -17.08
CA GLU A 318 4.86 10.37 -18.24
C GLU A 318 3.91 9.65 -19.20
N ARG A 319 4.31 9.56 -20.48
CA ARG A 319 3.65 8.67 -21.44
C ARG A 319 4.38 7.35 -21.41
N GLY A 320 3.68 6.28 -21.04
CA GLY A 320 4.20 4.94 -21.25
C GLY A 320 4.41 4.69 -22.73
N VAL A 321 5.57 4.16 -23.09
CA VAL A 321 5.77 3.57 -24.41
C VAL A 321 5.28 2.14 -24.28
N ALA A 322 4.29 1.74 -25.09
CA ALA A 322 3.93 0.32 -25.16
C ALA A 322 5.21 -0.43 -25.58
N PRO A 323 5.67 -1.45 -24.82
CA PRO A 323 6.74 -2.29 -25.33
C PRO A 323 6.31 -2.80 -26.71
N ALA A 324 7.25 -2.84 -27.66
CA ALA A 324 7.00 -3.49 -28.94
C ALA A 324 6.40 -4.87 -28.63
N THR A 325 5.22 -5.15 -29.18
CA THR A 325 4.40 -6.33 -28.90
C THR A 325 5.28 -7.57 -28.76
N ILE A 326 5.53 -7.98 -27.51
CA ILE A 326 5.82 -9.37 -27.24
C ILE A 326 4.43 -9.99 -27.29
N ASP A 327 4.14 -10.68 -28.39
CA ASP A 327 2.92 -11.47 -28.52
C ASP A 327 2.84 -12.41 -27.32
N PHE A 328 1.99 -12.05 -26.35
CA PHE A 328 1.54 -13.02 -25.38
C PHE A 328 0.62 -13.98 -26.16
N PRO A 329 0.96 -15.27 -26.25
CA PRO A 329 0.07 -16.23 -26.91
C PRO A 329 -1.29 -16.26 -26.17
N PRO A 330 -2.38 -16.54 -26.90
CA PRO A 330 -3.76 -16.37 -26.46
C PRO A 330 -4.17 -17.17 -25.22
#